data_AF-A0A350T2J6-F1
#
_entry.id   AF-A0A350T2J6-F1
#
_cell.length_a   1.000
_cell.length_b   1.000
_cell.length_c   1.000
_cell.angle_alpha   90.00
_cell.angle_beta   90.00
_cell.angle_gamma   90.00
#
_symmetry.space_group_name_H-M   'P 1'
#
loop_
_entity.id
_entity.type
_entity.pdbx_description
1 polymer ?
#
loop_
_entity_poly.entity_id
_entity_poly.type
_entity_poly.pdbx_seq_one_letter_code
_entity_poly.pdbx_strand_id
1 'polypeptide(L)'
;MAAKRELGDWIDERQEQFTDVSDQIWERPEVAMAESFACDLQAQTMEADGFRITRNVGDQPTAFSAEWGEGSPIIGFLGEYDALPGLSQKSQATKDPVVAEAPGHGCGHNLLGTAAMASAMAIKAWLKETGQSGTVRYYGCPAEETITGKVYMARSGAYDDLDAAITWHPWGTTTVSLGSSLAVDNLRFRFHGKTAHAAAQPEQGRSALDAVELMNNGVNYLREHVIEKARIHYVITNGGGAPNVVPDEAEVWYFVRAPERDQVEEITARVRKIAEGATLMTETSYEEDFQAGAYNVLPNRALAELALGLMRELG
;
A
#
# COMPACT_ATOMS: atom_id res chain seq x y z
N MET A 1 -13.31 -27.97 16.82
CA MET A 1 -13.59 -27.13 18.00
C MET A 1 -12.43 -27.16 18.99
N ALA A 2 -11.90 -28.33 19.41
CA ALA A 2 -10.73 -28.41 20.30
C ALA A 2 -9.50 -27.65 19.76
N ALA A 3 -9.01 -28.01 18.56
CA ALA A 3 -7.89 -27.33 17.90
C ALA A 3 -8.05 -25.80 17.75
N LYS A 4 -9.28 -25.30 17.57
CA LYS A 4 -9.54 -23.85 17.43
C LYS A 4 -9.44 -23.13 18.76
N ARG A 5 -9.90 -23.76 19.85
CA ARG A 5 -9.75 -23.24 21.20
C ARG A 5 -8.30 -23.29 21.65
N GLU A 6 -7.60 -24.39 21.36
CA GLU A 6 -6.16 -24.54 21.62
C GLU A 6 -5.33 -23.44 20.95
N LEU A 7 -5.65 -23.08 19.70
CA LEU A 7 -5.00 -21.94 19.02
C LEU A 7 -5.31 -20.59 19.68
N GLY A 8 -6.55 -20.37 20.11
CA GLY A 8 -6.94 -19.16 20.85
C GLY A 8 -6.20 -19.04 22.18
N ASP A 9 -6.20 -20.12 22.96
CA ASP A 9 -5.50 -20.20 24.25
C ASP A 9 -3.98 -19.97 24.07
N TRP A 10 -3.39 -20.53 23.00
CA TRP A 10 -1.96 -20.31 22.68
C TRP A 10 -1.64 -18.84 22.40
N ILE A 11 -2.53 -18.13 21.71
CA ILE A 11 -2.41 -16.69 21.44
C ILE A 11 -2.57 -15.90 22.74
N ASP A 12 -3.57 -16.21 23.56
CA ASP A 12 -3.84 -15.54 24.84
C ASP A 12 -2.66 -15.66 25.80
N GLU A 13 -2.03 -16.85 25.88
CA GLU A 13 -0.81 -17.07 26.66
C GLU A 13 0.39 -16.20 26.24
N ARG A 14 0.41 -15.75 24.98
CA ARG A 14 1.48 -14.94 24.36
C ARG A 14 1.05 -13.51 24.06
N GLN A 15 -0.12 -13.11 24.56
CA GLN A 15 -0.68 -11.79 24.28
C GLN A 15 0.29 -10.65 24.65
N GLU A 16 1.00 -10.76 25.78
CA GLU A 16 1.97 -9.75 26.22
C GLU A 16 3.11 -9.57 25.20
N GLN A 17 3.65 -10.68 24.67
CA GLN A 17 4.70 -10.65 23.66
C GLN A 17 4.24 -9.94 22.38
N PHE A 18 3.05 -10.27 21.88
CA PHE A 18 2.53 -9.65 20.66
C PHE A 18 2.11 -8.19 20.89
N THR A 19 1.58 -7.87 22.07
CA THR A 19 1.27 -6.48 22.43
C THR A 19 2.55 -5.65 22.44
N ASP A 20 3.63 -6.16 23.03
CA ASP A 20 4.94 -5.48 23.06
C ASP A 20 5.50 -5.23 21.65
N VAL A 21 5.41 -6.21 20.73
CA VAL A 21 5.81 -5.99 19.33
C VAL A 21 4.99 -4.88 18.67
N SER A 22 3.66 -4.92 18.84
CA SER A 22 2.76 -3.89 18.29
C SER A 22 3.06 -2.50 18.87
N ASP A 23 3.29 -2.41 20.19
CA ASP A 23 3.55 -1.15 20.88
C ASP A 23 4.91 -0.56 20.49
N GLN A 24 5.94 -1.40 20.36
CA GLN A 24 7.23 -0.95 19.85
C GLN A 24 7.14 -0.37 18.44
N ILE A 25 6.33 -0.98 17.55
CA ILE A 25 6.08 -0.44 16.20
C ILE A 25 5.28 0.86 16.28
N TRP A 26 4.24 0.91 17.13
CA TRP A 26 3.45 2.13 17.36
C TRP A 26 4.30 3.31 17.81
N GLU A 27 5.25 3.07 18.72
CA GLU A 27 6.14 4.09 19.27
C GLU A 27 7.22 4.57 18.28
N ARG A 28 7.48 3.80 17.22
CA ARG A 28 8.51 4.11 16.20
C ARG A 28 7.91 4.06 14.79
N PRO A 29 6.97 4.97 14.49
CA PRO A 29 6.31 4.98 13.19
C PRO A 29 7.31 5.36 12.10
N GLU A 30 7.46 4.47 11.12
CA GLU A 30 8.30 4.66 9.95
C GLU A 30 7.41 4.69 8.70
N VAL A 31 7.60 5.68 7.83
CA VAL A 31 6.81 5.82 6.61
C VAL A 31 7.25 4.81 5.54
N ALA A 32 6.36 4.59 4.58
CA ALA A 32 6.59 3.76 3.40
C ALA A 32 8.03 3.87 2.85
N MET A 33 8.65 2.72 2.60
CA MET A 33 10.04 2.55 2.14
C MET A 33 11.13 2.86 3.17
N ALA A 34 10.77 3.30 4.38
CA ALA A 34 11.68 3.57 5.48
C ALA A 34 11.43 2.68 6.70
N GLU A 35 10.44 1.78 6.66
CA GLU A 35 10.06 0.86 7.75
C GLU A 35 11.07 -0.26 8.07
N SER A 36 12.31 0.11 8.36
CA SER A 36 13.40 -0.81 8.68
C SER A 36 13.25 -1.40 10.08
N PHE A 37 12.92 -0.60 11.09
CA PHE A 37 12.72 -1.06 12.45
C PHE A 37 11.56 -2.06 12.54
N ALA A 38 10.41 -1.74 11.96
CA ALA A 38 9.24 -2.62 12.03
C ALA A 38 9.43 -3.93 11.25
N CYS A 39 10.10 -3.87 10.09
CA CYS A 39 10.53 -5.04 9.33
C CYS A 39 11.48 -5.93 10.14
N ASP A 40 12.53 -5.33 10.71
CA ASP A 40 13.55 -6.06 11.46
C ASP A 40 13.02 -6.68 12.74
N LEU A 41 12.20 -5.95 13.50
CA LEU A 41 11.61 -6.44 14.73
C LEU A 41 10.77 -7.70 14.47
N GLN A 42 9.88 -7.68 13.46
CA GLN A 42 9.04 -8.83 13.15
C GLN A 42 9.85 -10.00 12.59
N ALA A 43 10.80 -9.74 11.68
CA ALA A 43 11.65 -10.78 11.13
C ALA A 43 12.53 -11.46 12.19
N GLN A 44 13.13 -10.68 13.11
CA GLN A 44 13.91 -11.22 14.23
C GLN A 44 13.02 -11.99 15.20
N THR A 45 11.81 -11.51 15.49
CA THR A 45 10.84 -12.23 16.33
C THR A 45 10.51 -13.60 15.75
N MET A 46 10.24 -13.67 14.45
CA MET A 46 9.95 -14.94 13.77
C MET A 46 11.17 -15.85 13.62
N GLU A 47 12.35 -15.29 13.38
CA GLU A 47 13.61 -16.05 13.34
C GLU A 47 13.89 -16.70 14.70
N ALA A 48 13.72 -15.96 15.80
CA ALA A 48 13.88 -16.46 17.16
C ALA A 48 12.88 -17.58 17.49
N ASP A 49 11.67 -17.51 16.93
CA ASP A 49 10.69 -18.59 17.04
C ASP A 49 11.09 -19.82 16.19
N GLY A 50 11.97 -19.66 15.20
CA GLY A 50 12.54 -20.74 14.37
C GLY A 50 11.97 -20.80 12.95
N PHE A 51 11.44 -19.69 12.43
CA PHE A 51 11.14 -19.57 11.00
C PHE A 51 12.42 -19.33 10.19
N ARG A 52 12.44 -19.78 8.94
CA ARG A 52 13.46 -19.41 7.96
C ARG A 52 13.11 -18.05 7.34
N ILE A 53 13.97 -17.05 7.54
CA ILE A 53 13.77 -15.71 7.00
C ILE A 53 14.42 -15.54 5.62
N THR A 54 13.70 -14.95 4.68
CA THR A 54 14.22 -14.41 3.42
C THR A 54 13.97 -12.91 3.41
N ARG A 55 15.05 -12.12 3.33
CA ARG A 55 15.02 -10.65 3.30
C ARG A 55 14.92 -10.14 1.86
N ASN A 56 14.54 -8.89 1.69
CA ASN A 56 14.55 -8.15 0.42
C ASN A 56 13.67 -8.79 -0.66
N VAL A 57 12.52 -9.35 -0.27
CA VAL A 57 11.59 -10.00 -1.21
C VAL A 57 11.07 -8.96 -2.20
N GLY A 58 11.13 -9.24 -3.50
CA GLY A 58 10.73 -8.29 -4.55
C GLY A 58 11.66 -7.07 -4.69
N ASP A 59 12.94 -7.22 -4.32
CA ASP A 59 13.94 -6.16 -4.30
C ASP A 59 13.55 -4.96 -3.40
N GLN A 60 12.69 -5.20 -2.41
CA GLN A 60 12.25 -4.18 -1.45
C GLN A 60 13.03 -4.34 -0.14
N PRO A 61 13.90 -3.38 0.26
CA PRO A 61 14.76 -3.51 1.45
C PRO A 61 14.02 -3.78 2.76
N THR A 62 12.78 -3.31 2.86
CA THR A 62 11.91 -3.46 4.02
C THR A 62 10.86 -4.54 3.83
N ALA A 63 11.04 -5.48 2.88
CA ALA A 63 10.19 -6.67 2.73
C ALA A 63 10.90 -7.95 3.17
N PHE A 64 10.15 -8.89 3.74
CA PHE A 64 10.67 -10.22 4.06
C PHE A 64 9.59 -11.30 3.99
N SER A 65 10.01 -12.56 3.92
CA SER A 65 9.15 -13.71 4.18
C SER A 65 9.75 -14.59 5.28
N ALA A 66 8.90 -15.11 6.15
CA ALA A 66 9.27 -16.06 7.20
C ALA A 66 8.51 -17.37 6.98
N GLU A 67 9.23 -18.47 6.76
CA GLU A 67 8.63 -19.76 6.42
C GLU A 67 8.95 -20.86 7.44
N TRP A 68 7.97 -21.72 7.71
CA TRP A 68 8.15 -22.93 8.49
C TRP A 68 7.30 -24.08 7.95
N GLY A 69 7.81 -25.30 8.04
CA GLY A 69 7.13 -26.52 7.60
C GLY A 69 7.49 -26.94 6.19
N GLU A 70 6.93 -28.06 5.75
CA GLU A 70 7.20 -28.66 4.44
C GLU A 70 5.91 -29.26 3.85
N GLY A 71 5.85 -29.29 2.52
CA GLY A 71 4.73 -29.86 1.77
C GLY A 71 3.56 -28.90 1.59
N SER A 72 2.37 -29.47 1.40
CA SER A 72 1.14 -28.74 1.14
C SER A 72 0.11 -29.02 2.24
N PRO A 73 -0.82 -28.07 2.52
CA PRO A 73 -0.95 -26.78 1.86
C PRO A 73 0.10 -25.75 2.29
N ILE A 74 0.39 -24.78 1.42
CA ILE A 74 1.20 -23.59 1.71
C ILE A 74 0.25 -22.41 1.98
N ILE A 75 0.14 -22.02 3.25
CA ILE A 75 -0.75 -20.93 3.69
C ILE A 75 0.08 -19.70 4.05
N GLY A 76 -0.19 -18.61 3.34
CA GLY A 76 0.41 -17.30 3.54
C GLY A 76 -0.38 -16.41 4.51
N PHE A 77 0.32 -15.63 5.33
CA PHE A 77 -0.21 -14.53 6.12
C PHE A 77 0.46 -13.23 5.69
N LEU A 78 -0.33 -12.23 5.32
CA LEU A 78 0.20 -10.94 4.83
C LEU A 78 0.11 -9.92 5.97
N GLY A 79 1.26 -9.43 6.42
CA GLY A 79 1.38 -8.37 7.40
C GLY A 79 1.91 -7.08 6.78
N GLU A 80 1.55 -5.94 7.36
CA GLU A 80 1.95 -4.59 6.93
C GLU A 80 2.40 -3.81 8.16
N TYR A 81 3.17 -2.75 7.98
CA TYR A 81 3.76 -2.00 9.09
C TYR A 81 4.27 -0.61 8.72
N ASP A 82 3.87 -0.05 7.57
CA ASP A 82 4.17 1.33 7.22
C ASP A 82 3.26 2.32 7.99
N ALA A 83 3.78 3.51 8.26
CA ALA A 83 3.09 4.61 8.91
C ALA A 83 2.70 5.72 7.92
N LEU A 84 1.74 6.55 8.32
CA LEU A 84 1.25 7.68 7.54
C LEU A 84 1.95 8.99 7.93
N PRO A 85 2.31 9.86 6.96
CA PRO A 85 2.91 11.16 7.24
C PRO A 85 1.92 12.08 7.97
N GLY A 86 2.41 12.85 8.95
CA GLY A 86 1.61 13.84 9.67
C GLY A 86 0.57 13.29 10.64
N LEU A 87 0.53 11.97 10.88
CA LEU A 87 -0.44 11.30 11.74
C LEU A 87 0.11 10.86 13.10
N SER A 88 1.17 11.49 13.60
CA SER A 88 1.66 11.25 14.96
C SER A 88 0.53 11.38 15.97
N GLN A 89 0.42 10.40 16.86
CA GLN A 89 -0.72 10.26 17.75
C GLN A 89 -0.33 9.45 18.99
N LYS A 90 -0.76 9.90 20.17
CA LYS A 90 -0.75 9.06 21.37
C LYS A 90 -1.82 7.98 21.26
N SER A 91 -1.63 6.83 21.91
CA SER A 91 -2.60 5.73 21.90
C SER A 91 -3.89 6.08 22.66
N GLN A 92 -4.76 6.87 22.02
CA GLN A 92 -6.04 7.34 22.55
C GLN A 92 -6.96 7.83 21.43
N ALA A 93 -8.26 7.91 21.73
CA ALA A 93 -9.31 8.24 20.77
C ALA A 93 -9.37 9.72 20.36
N THR A 94 -8.77 10.62 21.14
CA THR A 94 -8.77 12.06 20.84
C THR A 94 -7.44 12.50 20.22
N LYS A 95 -7.51 13.34 19.18
CA LYS A 95 -6.31 13.88 18.52
C LYS A 95 -5.40 14.59 19.52
N ASP A 96 -4.20 14.06 19.68
CA ASP A 96 -3.17 14.54 20.60
C ASP A 96 -1.82 13.96 20.13
N PRO A 97 -1.12 14.67 19.22
CA PRO A 97 0.12 14.17 18.62
C PRO A 97 1.24 14.05 19.65
N VAL A 98 2.09 13.02 19.51
CA VAL A 98 3.33 12.92 20.30
C VAL A 98 4.31 14.00 19.84
N VAL A 99 4.49 14.12 18.52
CA VAL A 99 5.26 15.18 17.86
C VAL A 99 4.43 15.69 16.70
N ALA A 100 4.18 17.00 16.65
CA ALA A 100 3.39 17.60 15.56
C ALA A 100 4.02 17.31 14.18
N GLU A 101 3.18 16.99 13.19
CA GLU A 101 3.56 16.65 11.80
C GLU A 101 4.44 15.40 11.63
N ALA A 102 4.84 14.72 12.72
CA ALA A 102 5.57 13.46 12.61
C ALA A 102 4.64 12.33 12.11
N PRO A 103 5.20 11.21 11.61
CA PRO A 103 4.43 10.05 11.19
C PRO A 103 3.68 9.39 12.35
N GLY A 104 2.67 8.57 12.02
CA GLY A 104 1.99 7.71 12.97
C GLY A 104 1.13 6.63 12.31
N HIS A 105 0.80 5.57 13.05
CA HIS A 105 0.01 4.45 12.55
C HIS A 105 -1.50 4.74 12.58
N GLY A 106 -1.93 5.78 11.86
CA GLY A 106 -3.35 6.13 11.72
C GLY A 106 -4.20 5.05 11.07
N CYS A 107 -3.60 4.18 10.25
CA CYS A 107 -4.24 3.02 9.61
C CYS A 107 -4.14 1.73 10.45
N GLY A 108 -3.38 1.75 11.56
CA GLY A 108 -3.23 0.59 12.46
C GLY A 108 -2.32 -0.52 11.95
N HIS A 109 -1.40 -0.24 11.02
CA HIS A 109 -0.51 -1.28 10.46
C HIS A 109 0.38 -1.95 11.52
N ASN A 110 0.68 -1.28 12.63
CA ASN A 110 1.32 -1.91 13.80
C ASN A 110 0.54 -3.13 14.33
N LEU A 111 -0.80 -3.09 14.30
CA LEU A 111 -1.66 -4.21 14.66
C LEU A 111 -1.74 -5.23 13.53
N LEU A 112 -1.85 -4.76 12.28
CA LEU A 112 -2.01 -5.61 11.10
C LEU A 112 -0.88 -6.62 11.00
N GLY A 113 0.36 -6.12 10.91
CA GLY A 113 1.56 -6.95 10.80
C GLY A 113 1.72 -7.92 11.97
N THR A 114 1.54 -7.40 13.18
CA THR A 114 1.74 -8.18 14.41
C THR A 114 0.73 -9.31 14.56
N ALA A 115 -0.55 -9.08 14.29
CA ALA A 115 -1.56 -10.15 14.40
C ALA A 115 -1.45 -11.19 13.27
N ALA A 116 -1.03 -10.79 12.07
CA ALA A 116 -0.71 -11.73 11.00
C ALA A 116 0.52 -12.59 11.35
N MET A 117 1.54 -12.00 11.98
CA MET A 117 2.70 -12.71 12.51
C MET A 117 2.30 -13.71 13.61
N ALA A 118 1.50 -13.27 14.58
CA ALA A 118 1.00 -14.12 15.66
C ALA A 118 0.22 -15.33 15.13
N SER A 119 -0.62 -15.11 14.10
CA SER A 119 -1.37 -16.18 13.42
C SER A 119 -0.44 -17.22 12.79
N ALA A 120 0.61 -16.79 12.08
CA ALA A 120 1.59 -17.69 11.49
C ALA A 120 2.33 -18.52 12.56
N MET A 121 2.74 -17.90 13.66
CA MET A 121 3.41 -18.56 14.78
C MET A 121 2.49 -19.57 15.49
N ALA A 122 1.21 -19.24 15.69
CA ALA A 122 0.23 -20.14 16.29
C ALA A 122 -0.01 -21.39 15.43
N ILE A 123 -0.16 -21.21 14.10
CA ILE A 123 -0.33 -22.33 13.17
C ILE A 123 0.90 -23.25 13.16
N LYS A 124 2.10 -22.67 13.17
CA LYS A 124 3.34 -23.45 13.31
C LYS A 124 3.34 -24.28 14.60
N ALA A 125 3.01 -23.67 15.74
CA ALA A 125 3.00 -24.36 17.02
C ALA A 125 2.05 -25.58 16.99
N TRP A 126 0.86 -25.38 16.43
CA TRP A 126 -0.13 -26.45 16.25
C TRP A 126 0.31 -27.55 15.28
N LEU A 127 0.92 -27.20 14.14
CA LEU A 127 1.47 -28.19 13.20
C LEU A 127 2.54 -29.06 13.89
N LYS A 128 3.42 -28.42 14.67
CA LYS A 128 4.48 -29.10 15.43
C LYS A 128 3.92 -30.02 16.51
N GLU A 129 2.92 -29.56 17.26
CA GLU A 129 2.30 -30.33 18.35
C GLU A 129 1.50 -31.53 17.82
N THR A 130 0.76 -31.35 16.73
CA THR A 130 -0.11 -32.39 16.17
C THR A 130 0.60 -33.32 15.18
N GLY A 131 1.79 -32.94 14.70
CA GLY A 131 2.52 -33.69 13.67
C GLY A 131 1.86 -33.65 12.28
N GLN A 132 0.98 -32.67 12.04
CA GLN A 132 0.36 -32.47 10.74
C GLN A 132 1.34 -31.85 9.74
N SER A 133 1.14 -32.17 8.46
CA SER A 133 1.93 -31.63 7.35
C SER A 133 1.36 -30.30 6.85
N GLY A 134 2.24 -29.45 6.33
CA GLY A 134 1.89 -28.16 5.73
C GLY A 134 3.02 -27.15 5.90
N THR A 135 2.96 -26.09 5.11
CA THR A 135 3.88 -24.96 5.19
C THR A 135 3.10 -23.71 5.56
N VAL A 136 3.60 -22.96 6.54
CA VAL A 136 3.10 -21.66 6.91
C VAL A 136 4.13 -20.60 6.57
N ARG A 137 3.69 -19.53 5.91
CA ARG A 137 4.54 -18.43 5.52
C ARG A 137 3.94 -17.09 5.94
N TYR A 138 4.70 -16.26 6.63
CA TYR A 138 4.36 -14.86 6.85
C TYR A 138 5.11 -14.00 5.83
N TYR A 139 4.47 -12.95 5.35
CA TYR A 139 5.08 -11.95 4.48
C TYR A 139 4.98 -10.59 5.15
N GLY A 140 6.14 -10.02 5.45
CA GLY A 140 6.25 -8.62 5.82
C GLY A 140 6.19 -7.76 4.57
N CYS A 141 5.05 -7.08 4.39
CA CYS A 141 4.72 -6.31 3.20
C CYS A 141 4.90 -4.80 3.50
N PRO A 142 5.87 -4.13 2.89
CA PRO A 142 6.12 -2.71 3.13
C PRO A 142 5.18 -1.81 2.29
N ALA A 143 5.21 -0.52 2.62
CA ALA A 143 4.78 0.58 1.76
C ALA A 143 3.41 0.40 1.09
N GLU A 144 2.39 -0.04 1.83
CA GLU A 144 1.04 -0.16 1.29
C GLU A 144 0.51 1.22 0.87
N GLU A 145 0.75 2.24 1.70
CA GLU A 145 0.11 3.56 1.61
C GLU A 145 0.61 4.43 0.43
N THR A 146 1.69 4.02 -0.25
CA THR A 146 2.27 4.83 -1.35
C THR A 146 2.48 4.05 -2.64
N ILE A 147 3.32 3.02 -2.61
CA ILE A 147 3.74 2.27 -3.81
C ILE A 147 3.13 0.88 -3.87
N THR A 148 2.34 0.49 -2.87
CA THR A 148 1.75 -0.84 -2.74
C THR A 148 2.83 -1.93 -2.79
N GLY A 149 3.68 -2.03 -1.76
CA GLY A 149 4.86 -2.92 -1.77
C GLY A 149 4.58 -4.39 -2.13
N LYS A 150 3.36 -4.90 -1.82
CA LYS A 150 2.91 -6.24 -2.26
C LYS A 150 2.96 -6.45 -3.77
N VAL A 151 2.80 -5.40 -4.58
CA VAL A 151 2.87 -5.50 -6.05
C VAL A 151 4.28 -5.89 -6.50
N TYR A 152 5.31 -5.35 -5.84
CA TYR A 152 6.71 -5.71 -6.12
C TYR A 152 7.00 -7.16 -5.74
N MET A 153 6.48 -7.60 -4.60
CA MET A 153 6.59 -8.99 -4.13
C MET A 153 5.83 -9.96 -5.05
N ALA A 154 4.63 -9.61 -5.49
CA ALA A 154 3.85 -10.39 -6.44
C ALA A 154 4.58 -10.50 -7.79
N ARG A 155 5.13 -9.39 -8.29
CA ARG A 155 5.90 -9.37 -9.54
C ARG A 155 7.16 -10.25 -9.48
N SER A 156 7.77 -10.41 -8.31
CA SER A 156 8.91 -11.32 -8.14
C SER A 156 8.51 -12.79 -7.97
N GLY A 157 7.22 -13.11 -8.05
CA GLY A 157 6.71 -14.46 -7.88
C GLY A 157 6.66 -14.94 -6.43
N ALA A 158 6.69 -14.01 -5.45
CA ALA A 158 6.77 -14.38 -4.02
C ALA A 158 5.54 -15.18 -3.54
N TYR A 159 4.42 -15.07 -4.23
CA TYR A 159 3.14 -15.69 -3.86
C TYR A 159 2.72 -16.84 -4.79
N ASP A 160 3.51 -17.17 -5.81
CA ASP A 160 3.10 -18.04 -6.92
C ASP A 160 2.81 -19.50 -6.50
N ASP A 161 3.37 -19.92 -5.37
CA ASP A 161 3.25 -21.27 -4.81
C ASP A 161 2.22 -21.36 -3.65
N LEU A 162 1.59 -20.25 -3.26
CA LEU A 162 0.60 -20.27 -2.18
C LEU A 162 -0.69 -20.97 -2.60
N ASP A 163 -1.19 -21.85 -1.75
CA ASP A 163 -2.54 -22.41 -1.87
C ASP A 163 -3.60 -21.41 -1.39
N ALA A 164 -3.25 -20.60 -0.38
CA ALA A 164 -4.10 -19.51 0.11
C ALA A 164 -3.24 -18.43 0.79
N ALA A 165 -3.72 -17.18 0.75
CA ALA A 165 -3.18 -16.08 1.52
C ALA A 165 -4.29 -15.45 2.37
N ILE A 166 -3.99 -15.15 3.63
CA ILE A 166 -4.90 -14.54 4.58
C ILE A 166 -4.31 -13.19 5.00
N THR A 167 -5.15 -12.16 4.98
CA THR A 167 -4.84 -10.86 5.57
C THR A 167 -6.04 -10.41 6.40
N TRP A 168 -5.81 -9.42 7.23
CA TRP A 168 -6.86 -8.72 7.96
C TRP A 168 -6.52 -7.23 7.98
N HIS A 169 -7.43 -6.40 8.47
CA HIS A 169 -7.15 -4.98 8.66
C HIS A 169 -7.89 -4.49 9.91
N PRO A 170 -7.27 -3.68 10.79
CA PRO A 170 -7.98 -3.04 11.89
C PRO A 170 -9.14 -2.20 11.37
N TRP A 171 -10.29 -2.32 12.03
CA TRP A 171 -11.48 -1.55 11.69
C TRP A 171 -12.35 -1.33 12.92
N GLY A 172 -13.33 -0.43 12.82
CA GLY A 172 -14.29 -0.17 13.90
C GLY A 172 -15.27 -1.32 14.17
N THR A 173 -15.29 -2.35 13.33
CA THR A 173 -16.14 -3.54 13.47
C THR A 173 -15.45 -4.78 12.94
N THR A 174 -15.64 -5.91 13.61
CA THR A 174 -15.15 -7.22 13.15
C THR A 174 -16.08 -7.79 12.09
N THR A 175 -15.62 -7.92 10.84
CA THR A 175 -16.43 -8.40 9.72
C THR A 175 -15.58 -9.08 8.65
N VAL A 176 -16.22 -9.92 7.82
CA VAL A 176 -15.63 -10.46 6.60
C VAL A 176 -16.23 -9.73 5.40
N SER A 177 -15.37 -9.18 4.55
CA SER A 177 -15.79 -8.47 3.35
C SER A 177 -15.74 -9.37 2.11
N LEU A 178 -16.81 -9.36 1.32
CA LEU A 178 -16.81 -9.78 -0.08
C LEU A 178 -16.67 -8.57 -1.03
N GLY A 179 -16.39 -7.40 -0.48
CA GLY A 179 -16.16 -6.18 -1.23
C GLY A 179 -14.81 -6.22 -1.97
N SER A 180 -14.74 -5.44 -3.03
CA SER A 180 -13.52 -5.18 -3.79
C SER A 180 -13.02 -3.76 -3.49
N SER A 181 -11.72 -3.54 -3.67
CA SER A 181 -11.14 -2.21 -3.84
C SER A 181 -11.27 -1.74 -5.30
N LEU A 182 -10.93 -0.48 -5.58
CA LEU A 182 -10.70 -0.02 -6.95
C LEU A 182 -9.28 -0.38 -7.37
N ALA A 183 -9.09 -0.73 -8.64
CA ALA A 183 -7.78 -0.67 -9.26
C ALA A 183 -7.31 0.80 -9.34
N VAL A 184 -5.99 1.01 -9.32
CA VAL A 184 -5.40 2.37 -9.32
C VAL A 184 -4.11 2.41 -10.12
N ASP A 185 -3.87 3.54 -10.76
CA ASP A 185 -2.56 4.01 -11.21
C ASP A 185 -2.17 5.29 -10.46
N ASN A 186 -0.91 5.37 -10.06
CA ASN A 186 -0.26 6.48 -9.38
C ASN A 186 0.87 7.02 -10.27
N LEU A 187 0.75 8.26 -10.75
CA LEU A 187 1.64 8.81 -11.78
C LEU A 187 1.82 10.32 -11.67
N ARG A 188 3.05 10.79 -11.93
CA ARG A 188 3.41 12.21 -11.98
C ARG A 188 3.81 12.60 -13.39
N PHE A 189 3.43 13.81 -13.78
CA PHE A 189 3.87 14.42 -15.03
C PHE A 189 4.68 15.67 -14.71
N ARG A 190 5.95 15.66 -15.11
CA ARG A 190 6.85 16.81 -15.01
C ARG A 190 6.96 17.46 -16.38
N PHE A 191 6.49 18.68 -16.52
CA PHE A 191 6.58 19.44 -17.75
C PHE A 191 7.83 20.32 -17.74
N HIS A 192 8.47 20.41 -18.90
CA HIS A 192 9.67 21.20 -19.14
C HIS A 192 9.41 22.20 -20.27
N GLY A 193 9.69 23.47 -19.99
CA GLY A 193 9.48 24.60 -20.87
C GLY A 193 10.70 25.49 -20.95
N LYS A 194 10.48 26.81 -21.00
CA LYS A 194 11.54 27.80 -21.16
C LYS A 194 11.18 29.10 -20.42
N THR A 195 12.07 29.51 -19.53
CA THR A 195 11.93 30.74 -18.73
C THR A 195 12.01 31.97 -19.62
N ALA A 196 11.18 32.97 -19.29
CA ALA A 196 11.27 34.33 -19.80
C ALA A 196 10.72 35.32 -18.76
N HIS A 197 11.09 36.59 -18.87
CA HIS A 197 10.48 37.64 -18.05
C HIS A 197 9.06 37.89 -18.55
N ALA A 198 8.05 37.59 -17.72
CA ALA A 198 6.65 37.54 -18.13
C ALA A 198 6.13 38.87 -18.69
N ALA A 199 6.65 40.00 -18.22
CA ALA A 199 6.25 41.32 -18.73
C ALA A 199 7.12 41.89 -19.85
N ALA A 200 8.37 41.42 -20.01
CA ALA A 200 9.34 42.11 -20.86
C ALA A 200 9.53 41.41 -22.21
N GLN A 201 9.57 40.07 -22.19
CA GLN A 201 9.77 39.24 -23.39
C GLN A 201 8.97 37.93 -23.29
N PRO A 202 7.65 37.98 -22.99
CA PRO A 202 6.83 36.76 -22.80
C PRO A 202 6.88 35.81 -24.01
N GLU A 203 6.99 36.34 -25.23
CA GLU A 203 7.04 35.57 -26.48
C GLU A 203 8.24 34.61 -26.57
N GLN A 204 9.28 34.84 -25.77
CA GLN A 204 10.48 33.99 -25.72
C GLN A 204 10.33 32.77 -24.80
N GLY A 205 9.28 32.75 -23.96
CA GLY A 205 9.04 31.71 -22.97
C GLY A 205 8.12 30.59 -23.48
N ARG A 206 8.17 29.44 -22.81
CA ARG A 206 7.25 28.30 -22.98
C ARG A 206 6.86 27.83 -21.59
N SER A 207 5.63 28.09 -21.18
CA SER A 207 5.19 27.88 -19.80
C SER A 207 4.91 26.40 -19.54
N ALA A 208 5.69 25.78 -18.65
CA ALA A 208 5.40 24.44 -18.15
C ALA A 208 4.12 24.41 -17.30
N LEU A 209 3.83 25.51 -16.57
CA LEU A 209 2.60 25.64 -15.79
C LEU A 209 1.37 25.64 -16.69
N ASP A 210 1.41 26.34 -17.83
CA ASP A 210 0.29 26.36 -18.78
C ASP A 210 -0.01 24.94 -19.28
N ALA A 211 1.03 24.13 -19.50
CA ALA A 211 0.86 22.73 -19.92
C ALA A 211 0.17 21.90 -18.82
N VAL A 212 0.53 22.09 -17.55
CA VAL A 212 -0.17 21.47 -16.41
C VAL A 212 -1.63 21.91 -16.35
N GLU A 213 -1.93 23.20 -16.50
CA GLU A 213 -3.30 23.71 -16.47
C GLU A 213 -4.14 23.17 -17.65
N LEU A 214 -3.57 23.12 -18.85
CA LEU A 214 -4.22 22.56 -20.03
C LEU A 214 -4.47 21.07 -19.88
N MET A 215 -3.50 20.32 -19.36
CA MET A 215 -3.67 18.90 -19.05
C MET A 215 -4.82 18.71 -18.04
N ASN A 216 -4.82 19.47 -16.95
CA ASN A 216 -5.86 19.39 -15.92
C ASN A 216 -7.25 19.69 -16.46
N ASN A 217 -7.39 20.72 -17.29
CA ASN A 217 -8.64 21.04 -17.96
C ASN A 217 -9.07 19.93 -18.93
N GLY A 218 -8.14 19.40 -19.73
CA GLY A 218 -8.42 18.26 -20.60
C GLY A 218 -8.91 17.03 -19.83
N VAL A 219 -8.28 16.71 -18.70
CA VAL A 219 -8.71 15.60 -17.84
C VAL A 219 -10.07 15.89 -17.19
N ASN A 220 -10.37 17.14 -16.84
CA ASN A 220 -11.68 17.51 -16.32
C ASN A 220 -12.80 17.23 -17.35
N TYR A 221 -12.55 17.48 -18.64
CA TYR A 221 -13.50 17.10 -19.71
C TYR A 221 -13.52 15.59 -19.96
N LEU A 222 -12.40 14.87 -19.79
CA LEU A 222 -12.37 13.41 -19.90
C LEU A 222 -13.34 12.73 -18.91
N ARG A 223 -13.61 13.32 -17.74
CA ARG A 223 -14.50 12.75 -16.71
C ARG A 223 -15.91 12.45 -17.21
N GLU A 224 -16.43 13.22 -18.18
CA GLU A 224 -17.75 12.96 -18.79
C GLU A 224 -17.74 11.73 -19.72
N HIS A 225 -16.56 11.29 -20.15
CA HIS A 225 -16.38 10.29 -21.21
C HIS A 225 -15.67 9.04 -20.73
N VAL A 226 -15.70 8.75 -19.43
CA VAL A 226 -15.24 7.51 -18.81
C VAL A 226 -16.38 6.86 -18.03
N ILE A 227 -16.20 5.63 -17.55
CA ILE A 227 -17.23 4.97 -16.74
C ILE A 227 -17.56 5.79 -15.49
N GLU A 228 -18.83 5.81 -15.09
CA GLU A 228 -19.32 6.59 -13.94
C GLU A 228 -18.59 6.25 -12.62
N LYS A 229 -18.16 5.00 -12.48
CA LYS A 229 -17.46 4.51 -11.28
C LYS A 229 -15.98 4.90 -11.24
N ALA A 230 -15.42 5.46 -12.31
CA ALA A 230 -14.03 5.88 -12.33
C ALA A 230 -13.83 7.16 -11.50
N ARG A 231 -12.62 7.32 -10.96
CA ARG A 231 -12.21 8.52 -10.25
C ARG A 231 -10.83 8.92 -10.75
N ILE A 232 -10.71 10.15 -11.19
CA ILE A 232 -9.44 10.76 -11.59
C ILE A 232 -9.20 11.93 -10.65
N HIS A 233 -8.05 12.01 -10.00
CA HIS A 233 -7.73 13.06 -9.03
C HIS A 233 -6.33 13.59 -9.32
N TYR A 234 -6.10 14.87 -9.03
CA TYR A 234 -4.78 15.45 -9.16
C TYR A 234 -4.49 16.53 -8.13
N VAL A 235 -3.20 16.80 -7.92
CA VAL A 235 -2.67 17.96 -7.22
C VAL A 235 -1.46 18.49 -7.97
N ILE A 236 -1.35 19.82 -8.09
CA ILE A 236 -0.15 20.47 -8.63
C ILE A 236 0.89 20.49 -7.51
N THR A 237 1.96 19.73 -7.67
CA THR A 237 3.04 19.60 -6.68
C THR A 237 4.14 20.64 -6.88
N ASN A 238 4.29 21.14 -8.11
CA ASN A 238 5.13 22.28 -8.45
C ASN A 238 4.40 23.15 -9.48
N GLY A 239 4.03 24.38 -9.10
CA GLY A 239 3.36 25.34 -9.99
C GLY A 239 4.31 26.40 -10.56
N GLY A 240 5.63 26.20 -10.46
CA GLY A 240 6.62 27.24 -10.72
C GLY A 240 6.89 28.13 -9.49
N GLY A 241 7.64 29.20 -9.72
CA GLY A 241 8.10 30.13 -8.69
C GLY A 241 7.33 31.45 -8.66
N ALA A 242 7.99 32.52 -9.13
CA ALA A 242 7.45 33.87 -9.06
C ALA A 242 6.54 34.21 -10.26
N PRO A 243 5.44 34.95 -10.06
CA PRO A 243 4.47 35.25 -11.12
C PRO A 243 5.00 36.14 -12.25
N ASN A 244 6.14 36.82 -12.06
CA ASN A 244 6.80 37.62 -13.09
C ASN A 244 7.81 36.82 -13.93
N VAL A 245 7.93 35.52 -13.69
CA VAL A 245 8.82 34.59 -14.40
C VAL A 245 7.95 33.50 -15.02
N VAL A 246 8.06 33.29 -16.34
CA VAL A 246 7.40 32.17 -17.02
C VAL A 246 8.01 30.86 -16.49
N PRO A 247 7.22 29.94 -15.89
CA PRO A 247 7.76 28.70 -15.35
C PRO A 247 8.33 27.79 -16.44
N ASP A 248 9.61 27.40 -16.32
CA ASP A 248 10.24 26.38 -17.17
C ASP A 248 10.08 24.96 -16.64
N GLU A 249 9.61 24.80 -15.40
CA GLU A 249 9.28 23.50 -14.82
C GLU A 249 7.97 23.60 -14.03
N ALA A 250 7.13 22.58 -14.17
CA ALA A 250 5.93 22.37 -13.36
C ALA A 250 5.63 20.87 -13.24
N GLU A 251 5.04 20.44 -12.12
CA GLU A 251 4.69 19.04 -11.86
C GLU A 251 3.25 18.93 -11.39
N VAL A 252 2.56 17.91 -11.90
CA VAL A 252 1.24 17.49 -11.42
C VAL A 252 1.23 16.00 -11.12
N TRP A 253 0.63 15.66 -9.98
CA TRP A 253 0.53 14.29 -9.48
C TRP A 253 -0.92 13.78 -9.59
N TYR A 254 -1.11 12.60 -10.16
CA TYR A 254 -2.40 12.00 -10.49
C TYR A 254 -2.62 10.63 -9.84
N PHE A 255 -3.88 10.40 -9.46
CA PHE A 255 -4.44 9.06 -9.27
C PHE A 255 -5.54 8.81 -10.30
N VAL A 256 -5.47 7.68 -10.99
CA VAL A 256 -6.53 7.16 -11.88
C VAL A 256 -7.08 5.88 -11.26
N ARG A 257 -8.38 5.82 -10.97
CA ARG A 257 -9.02 4.68 -10.30
C ARG A 257 -10.26 4.22 -11.06
N ALA A 258 -10.46 2.92 -11.12
CA ALA A 258 -11.65 2.29 -11.69
C ALA A 258 -11.90 0.92 -11.03
N PRO A 259 -13.12 0.36 -11.13
CA PRO A 259 -13.42 -0.96 -10.57
C PRO A 259 -12.51 -2.07 -11.06
N GLU A 260 -12.11 -2.05 -12.34
CA GLU A 260 -11.28 -3.11 -12.94
C GLU A 260 -9.97 -2.54 -13.52
N ARG A 261 -8.95 -3.39 -13.62
CA ARG A 261 -7.62 -2.99 -14.10
C ARG A 261 -7.61 -2.49 -15.54
N ASP A 262 -8.28 -3.19 -16.45
CA ASP A 262 -8.35 -2.84 -17.86
C ASP A 262 -8.97 -1.44 -18.08
N GLN A 263 -9.95 -1.08 -17.24
CA GLN A 263 -10.57 0.24 -17.22
C GLN A 263 -9.58 1.33 -16.79
N VAL A 264 -8.74 1.08 -15.77
CA VAL A 264 -7.67 2.01 -15.36
C VAL A 264 -6.71 2.21 -16.51
N GLU A 265 -6.26 1.13 -17.15
CA GLU A 265 -5.30 1.19 -18.27
C GLU A 265 -5.84 1.99 -19.46
N GLU A 266 -7.11 1.79 -19.82
CA GLU A 266 -7.77 2.57 -20.87
C GLU A 266 -7.83 4.06 -20.52
N ILE A 267 -8.24 4.40 -19.28
CA ILE A 267 -8.36 5.78 -18.83
C ILE A 267 -6.98 6.44 -18.76
N THR A 268 -5.98 5.77 -18.17
CA THR A 268 -4.60 6.27 -18.08
C THR A 268 -4.03 6.52 -19.48
N ALA A 269 -4.28 5.65 -20.45
CA ALA A 269 -3.87 5.88 -21.83
C ALA A 269 -4.48 7.14 -22.44
N ARG A 270 -5.72 7.50 -22.07
CA ARG A 270 -6.36 8.75 -22.50
C ARG A 270 -5.82 9.97 -21.76
N VAL A 271 -5.48 9.84 -20.47
CA VAL A 271 -4.78 10.88 -19.71
C VAL A 271 -3.42 11.20 -20.33
N ARG A 272 -2.65 10.19 -20.75
CA ARG A 272 -1.37 10.38 -21.47
C ARG A 272 -1.55 11.17 -22.77
N LYS A 273 -2.55 10.84 -23.59
CA LYS A 273 -2.88 11.62 -24.80
C LYS A 273 -3.23 13.08 -24.50
N ILE A 274 -3.84 13.35 -23.36
CA ILE A 274 -4.14 14.74 -22.93
C ILE A 274 -2.85 15.46 -22.53
N ALA A 275 -1.93 14.79 -21.83
CA ALA A 275 -0.61 15.35 -21.52
C ALA A 275 0.18 15.67 -22.79
N GLU A 276 0.19 14.75 -23.77
CA GLU A 276 0.75 15.00 -25.12
C GLU A 276 0.05 16.18 -25.82
N GLY A 277 -1.29 16.26 -25.76
CA GLY A 277 -2.03 17.39 -26.31
C GLY A 277 -1.64 18.73 -25.67
N ALA A 278 -1.41 18.73 -24.35
CA ALA A 278 -0.95 19.91 -23.62
C ALA A 278 0.40 20.40 -24.14
N THR A 279 1.37 19.49 -24.36
CA THR A 279 2.69 19.89 -24.88
C THR A 279 2.64 20.45 -26.28
N LEU A 280 1.75 19.94 -27.14
CA LEU A 280 1.55 20.48 -28.48
C LEU A 280 0.99 21.91 -28.46
N MET A 281 0.13 22.23 -27.49
CA MET A 281 -0.45 23.58 -27.35
C MET A 281 0.57 24.59 -26.80
N THR A 282 1.50 24.14 -25.96
CA THR A 282 2.45 25.01 -25.26
C THR A 282 3.86 24.98 -25.81
N GLU A 283 4.14 24.16 -26.82
CA GLU A 283 5.50 23.87 -27.34
C GLU A 283 6.49 23.52 -26.22
N THR A 284 6.06 22.63 -25.32
CA THR A 284 6.86 22.10 -24.19
C THR A 284 7.16 20.60 -24.38
N SER A 285 7.82 19.98 -23.41
CA SER A 285 7.95 18.53 -23.28
C SER A 285 7.53 18.07 -21.89
N TYR A 286 7.39 16.76 -21.68
CA TYR A 286 7.16 16.21 -20.34
C TYR A 286 7.87 14.88 -20.14
N GLU A 287 8.10 14.54 -18.88
CA GLU A 287 8.48 13.21 -18.41
C GLU A 287 7.36 12.65 -17.53
N GLU A 288 7.05 11.36 -17.70
CA GLU A 288 6.12 10.63 -16.84
C GLU A 288 6.93 9.81 -15.81
N ASP A 289 6.59 9.97 -14.54
CA ASP A 289 7.05 9.13 -13.44
C ASP A 289 5.88 8.27 -12.96
N PHE A 290 5.83 7.02 -13.42
CA PHE A 290 4.84 6.03 -13.00
C PHE A 290 5.27 5.39 -11.68
N GLN A 291 4.62 5.76 -10.58
CA GLN A 291 5.05 5.36 -9.24
C GLN A 291 4.58 3.95 -8.87
N ALA A 292 3.31 3.64 -9.11
CA ALA A 292 2.73 2.36 -8.76
C ALA A 292 1.39 2.12 -9.48
N GLY A 293 1.00 0.85 -9.55
CA GLY A 293 -0.34 0.44 -9.95
C GLY A 293 -0.79 -0.76 -9.15
N ALA A 294 -2.07 -0.80 -8.77
CA ALA A 294 -2.67 -1.91 -8.06
C ALA A 294 -3.93 -2.39 -8.78
N TYR A 295 -4.19 -3.69 -8.65
CA TYR A 295 -5.42 -4.33 -9.10
C TYR A 295 -6.50 -4.17 -8.04
N ASN A 296 -7.75 -4.29 -8.46
CA ASN A 296 -8.87 -4.47 -7.56
C ASN A 296 -8.78 -5.82 -6.83
N VAL A 297 -9.26 -5.85 -5.60
CA VAL A 297 -9.36 -7.11 -4.83
C VAL A 297 -10.38 -8.04 -5.47
N LEU A 298 -9.94 -9.21 -5.89
CA LEU A 298 -10.84 -10.27 -6.32
C LEU A 298 -11.38 -11.01 -5.08
N PRO A 299 -12.69 -10.97 -4.79
CA PRO A 299 -13.24 -11.58 -3.59
C PRO A 299 -13.20 -13.11 -3.68
N ASN A 300 -12.58 -13.76 -2.70
CA ASN A 300 -12.63 -15.21 -2.56
C ASN A 300 -13.81 -15.61 -1.67
N ARG A 301 -14.95 -15.93 -2.30
CA ARG A 301 -16.18 -16.29 -1.59
C ARG A 301 -16.04 -17.50 -0.68
N ALA A 302 -15.31 -18.54 -1.12
CA ALA A 302 -15.16 -19.77 -0.35
C ALA A 302 -14.42 -19.51 0.98
N LEU A 303 -13.30 -18.78 0.93
CA LEU A 303 -12.55 -18.42 2.13
C LEU A 303 -13.32 -17.44 3.01
N ALA A 304 -14.05 -16.49 2.42
CA ALA A 304 -14.84 -15.54 3.17
C ALA A 304 -16.01 -16.20 3.93
N GLU A 305 -16.73 -17.12 3.30
CA GLU A 305 -17.81 -17.87 3.95
C GLU A 305 -17.27 -18.78 5.07
N LEU A 306 -16.11 -19.39 4.85
CA LEU A 306 -15.40 -20.15 5.88
C LEU A 306 -15.01 -19.27 7.06
N ALA A 307 -14.34 -18.14 6.82
CA ALA A 307 -13.93 -17.20 7.86
C ALA A 307 -15.14 -16.68 8.66
N LEU A 308 -16.23 -16.31 8.00
CA LEU A 308 -17.44 -15.86 8.67
C LEU A 308 -18.07 -16.96 9.54
N GLY A 309 -18.06 -18.21 9.06
CA GLY A 309 -18.50 -19.36 9.84
C GLY A 309 -17.64 -19.56 11.09
N LEU A 310 -16.32 -19.45 10.97
CA LEU A 310 -15.38 -19.56 12.08
C LEU A 310 -15.55 -18.44 13.11
N MET A 311 -15.72 -17.20 12.67
CA MET A 311 -15.95 -16.07 13.57
C MET A 311 -17.20 -16.26 14.41
N ARG A 312 -18.33 -16.68 13.78
CA ARG A 312 -19.58 -16.96 14.49
C ARG A 312 -19.48 -18.11 15.49
N GLU A 313 -18.59 -19.08 15.24
CA GLU A 313 -18.34 -20.20 16.15
C GLU A 313 -17.50 -19.78 17.36
N LEU A 314 -16.57 -18.83 17.17
CA LEU A 314 -15.66 -18.36 18.21
C LEU A 314 -16.27 -17.29 19.11
N GLY A 315 -17.22 -16.50 18.62
CA GLY A 315 -17.93 -15.45 19.37
C GLY A 315 -17.66 -14.07 18.82
#